data_AF-A0A836PR66-F1
#
_entry.id   AF-A0A836PR66-F1
#
_cell.length_a   1.000
_cell.length_b   1.000
_cell.length_c   1.000
_cell.angle_alpha   90.00
_cell.angle_beta   90.00
_cell.angle_gamma   90.00
#
_symmetry.space_group_name_H-M   'P 1'
#
loop_
_entity.id
_entity.type
_entity.pdbx_description
1 polymer ?
#
loop_
_entity_poly.entity_id
_entity_poly.type
_entity_poly.pdbx_seq_one_letter_code
_entity_poly.pdbx_strand_id
1 'polypeptide(L)'
;METEVATNVTTIENTATITPPPTASPEMAAVAPGEIHVIRRNGKVTGFDTSKISVAITKAFLAVEGGNAAASSRIHETVSKLTETIHHALIRRLPTGGSIHIEDIQDQVELALMRDGEQKVARAYVLYRAERDQERQAEAAKSSNKKSKKVVGIQVTAPDGKLRPLDTKRLTTLIEEACAGIDDVSADGILDQTVRNLFDGVSEVDVEQSLVMSARTQIEQEPNYSFVASRLLLNTLRGEALTFLDTGFERATQEEMANLYPEYLASYLQRGIDLELLDSRLLQYDLNALGEALRPERDMAFTYLGLQTLYDRYFIHSDGTRFELPQAFFMRVAMGLAMNEVEREERAIEFYNLLSSFDFMSSTPTLFNSGTLRPQLSSCYLTSIPDDLAGIYGAIKDNALLSKYAGGLGNDWTRVRGMGAHIKGTNGKSQGVVPFLKVANDTAVA
;
A
#
# COMPACT_ATOMS: atom_id res chain seq x y z
N MET A 1 -17.05 -35.65 61.88
CA MET A 1 -15.63 -35.74 61.44
C MET A 1 -15.39 -34.47 60.64
N GLU A 2 -15.02 -33.39 61.33
CA GLU A 2 -13.62 -32.94 61.51
C GLU A 2 -13.05 -32.45 60.15
N THR A 3 -12.60 -31.21 59.95
CA THR A 3 -11.77 -30.33 60.79
C THR A 3 -11.83 -28.85 60.33
N GLU A 4 -11.57 -27.93 61.27
CA GLU A 4 -11.29 -26.48 61.13
C GLU A 4 -10.03 -26.16 60.31
N VAL A 5 -9.95 -24.95 59.70
CA VAL A 5 -8.75 -24.08 59.76
C VAL A 5 -9.13 -22.58 59.70
N ALA A 6 -8.50 -21.85 60.63
CA ALA A 6 -8.45 -20.44 61.01
C ALA A 6 -8.50 -19.31 59.95
N THR A 7 -9.17 -18.23 60.36
CA THR A 7 -9.09 -16.85 59.86
C THR A 7 -8.09 -16.01 60.66
N ASN A 8 -7.20 -15.27 60.01
CA ASN A 8 -6.40 -14.19 60.61
C ASN A 8 -6.69 -12.88 59.89
N VAL A 9 -7.32 -11.94 60.60
CA VAL A 9 -7.53 -10.55 60.19
C VAL A 9 -6.72 -9.67 61.15
N THR A 10 -5.80 -8.88 60.62
CA THR A 10 -5.00 -7.92 61.40
C THR A 10 -5.48 -6.51 61.07
N THR A 11 -6.10 -5.88 62.04
CA THR A 11 -6.48 -4.45 62.07
C THR A 11 -5.28 -3.62 62.51
N ILE A 12 -4.96 -2.56 61.75
CA ILE A 12 -4.12 -1.45 62.21
C ILE A 12 -4.86 -0.15 61.87
N GLU A 13 -5.44 0.47 62.90
CA GLU A 13 -5.93 1.84 62.88
C GLU A 13 -4.74 2.79 62.97
N ASN A 14 -4.68 3.78 62.07
CA ASN A 14 -3.66 4.82 62.10
C ASN A 14 -4.36 6.20 62.16
N THR A 15 -4.28 6.84 63.32
CA THR A 15 -4.73 8.20 63.58
C THR A 15 -3.65 9.19 63.15
N ALA A 16 -3.92 10.02 62.15
CA ALA A 16 -3.08 11.17 61.81
C ALA A 16 -3.95 12.41 61.52
N THR A 17 -3.59 13.47 62.22
CA THR A 17 -4.13 14.84 62.23
C THR A 17 -4.06 15.53 60.87
N ILE A 18 -5.18 16.10 60.42
CA ILE A 18 -5.27 16.88 59.18
C ILE A 18 -4.73 18.29 59.43
N THR A 19 -3.60 18.61 58.81
CA THR A 19 -3.11 19.97 58.57
C THR A 19 -3.67 20.48 57.23
N PRO A 20 -4.02 21.76 57.08
CA PRO A 20 -4.49 22.29 55.80
C PRO A 20 -3.33 22.34 54.79
N PRO A 21 -3.58 22.04 53.50
CA PRO A 21 -2.54 22.01 52.49
C PRO A 21 -2.00 23.42 52.17
N PRO A 22 -0.74 23.51 51.71
CA PRO A 22 -0.11 24.78 51.36
C PRO A 22 -0.74 25.38 50.10
N THR A 23 -0.73 26.71 50.02
CA THR A 23 -1.14 27.52 48.88
C THR A 23 -0.44 27.06 47.58
N ALA A 24 -1.23 26.62 46.61
CA ALA A 24 -0.75 26.15 45.31
C ALA A 24 -0.17 27.28 44.44
N SER A 25 0.87 26.95 43.69
CA SER A 25 1.59 27.80 42.73
C SER A 25 0.71 28.17 41.51
N PRO A 26 0.95 29.31 40.84
CA PRO A 26 0.06 29.89 39.82
C PRO A 26 -0.10 29.08 38.52
N GLU A 27 0.65 27.99 38.31
CA GLU A 27 0.50 27.12 37.12
C GLU A 27 -0.61 26.06 37.26
N MET A 28 -1.03 25.70 38.48
CA MET A 28 -2.10 24.71 38.70
C MET A 28 -3.51 25.33 38.80
N ALA A 29 -3.64 26.65 38.66
CA ALA A 29 -4.94 27.32 38.60
C ALA A 29 -5.57 27.33 37.19
N ALA A 30 -4.90 26.75 36.18
CA ALA A 30 -5.24 26.90 34.76
C ALA A 30 -6.31 25.93 34.22
N VAL A 31 -7.02 25.19 35.08
CA VAL A 31 -8.13 24.29 34.69
C VAL A 31 -9.26 24.40 35.72
N ALA A 32 -9.84 25.59 35.87
CA ALA A 32 -11.09 25.76 36.61
C ALA A 32 -12.28 25.31 35.73
N PRO A 33 -13.22 24.50 36.23
CA PRO A 33 -14.41 24.11 35.47
C PRO A 33 -15.25 25.33 35.10
N GLY A 34 -15.50 25.56 33.82
CA GLY A 34 -16.37 26.63 33.31
C GLY A 34 -15.66 27.82 32.64
N GLU A 35 -14.32 27.90 32.66
CA GLU A 35 -13.58 28.96 31.98
C GLU A 35 -13.07 28.54 30.59
N ILE A 36 -13.04 29.48 29.64
CA ILE A 36 -12.52 29.27 28.28
C ILE A 36 -11.11 29.83 28.20
N HIS A 37 -10.19 29.03 27.68
CA HIS A 37 -8.78 29.39 27.52
C HIS A 37 -8.36 29.36 26.04
N VAL A 38 -7.38 30.17 25.69
CA VAL A 38 -6.82 30.28 24.34
C VAL A 38 -5.37 29.82 24.35
N ILE A 39 -5.09 28.80 23.54
CA ILE A 39 -3.74 28.32 23.29
C ILE A 39 -3.11 29.22 22.23
N ARG A 40 -2.12 30.03 22.65
CA ARG A 40 -1.35 30.87 21.74
C ARG A 40 -0.36 30.03 20.94
N ARG A 41 0.12 30.59 19.81
CA ARG A 41 1.06 29.92 18.88
C ARG A 41 2.38 29.47 19.52
N ASN A 42 2.75 30.04 20.67
CA ASN A 42 3.94 29.67 21.45
C ASN A 42 3.66 28.62 22.55
N GLY A 43 2.48 28.00 22.54
CA GLY A 43 2.04 27.02 23.55
C GLY A 43 1.55 27.64 24.87
N LYS A 44 1.65 28.98 25.04
CA LYS A 44 1.19 29.65 26.26
C LYS A 44 -0.34 29.74 26.28
N VAL A 45 -0.94 29.30 27.38
CA VAL A 45 -2.38 29.39 27.61
C VAL A 45 -2.70 30.76 28.23
N THR A 46 -3.71 31.44 27.69
CA THR A 46 -4.22 32.69 28.26
C THR A 46 -5.75 32.68 28.32
N GLY A 47 -6.36 33.39 29.27
CA GLY A 47 -7.82 33.52 29.33
C GLY A 47 -8.42 34.09 28.04
N PHE A 48 -9.60 33.61 27.68
CA PHE A 48 -10.36 34.09 26.54
C PHE A 48 -10.86 35.51 26.79
N ASP A 49 -10.62 36.41 25.84
CA ASP A 49 -10.91 37.83 25.96
C ASP A 49 -11.51 38.34 24.64
N THR A 50 -12.82 38.57 24.68
CA THR A 50 -13.63 39.03 23.55
C THR A 50 -13.19 40.39 23.02
N SER A 51 -12.57 41.25 23.86
CA SER A 51 -12.10 42.57 23.44
C SER A 51 -11.02 42.48 22.36
N LYS A 52 -10.20 41.42 22.36
CA LYS A 52 -9.15 41.20 21.36
C LYS A 52 -9.70 40.87 19.98
N ILE A 53 -10.85 40.19 19.93
CA ILE A 53 -11.56 39.90 18.68
C ILE A 53 -12.10 41.20 18.09
N SER A 54 -12.76 42.01 18.92
CA SER A 54 -13.25 43.34 18.53
C SER A 54 -12.12 44.21 17.96
N VAL A 55 -10.99 44.32 18.67
CA VAL A 55 -9.83 45.10 18.21
C VAL A 55 -9.27 44.59 16.88
N ALA A 56 -9.21 43.27 16.68
CA ALA A 56 -8.72 42.69 15.43
C ALA A 56 -9.64 43.02 14.24
N ILE A 57 -10.96 42.95 14.44
CA ILE A 57 -11.96 43.28 13.42
C ILE A 57 -11.93 44.79 13.14
N THR A 58 -11.88 45.65 14.16
CA THR A 58 -11.77 47.11 13.98
C THR A 58 -10.54 47.50 13.16
N LYS A 59 -9.39 46.87 13.42
CA LYS A 59 -8.17 47.10 12.62
C LYS A 59 -8.36 46.70 11.15
N ALA A 60 -9.12 45.64 10.88
CA ALA A 60 -9.45 45.22 9.53
C ALA A 60 -10.30 46.27 8.79
N PHE A 61 -11.33 46.80 9.45
CA PHE A 61 -12.17 47.87 8.88
C PHE A 61 -11.38 49.16 8.66
N LEU A 62 -10.53 49.56 9.61
CA LEU A 62 -9.69 50.75 9.48
C LEU A 62 -8.66 50.64 8.35
N ALA A 63 -8.15 49.44 8.09
CA ALA A 63 -7.21 49.21 7.00
C ALA A 63 -7.85 49.41 5.60
N VAL A 64 -9.17 49.22 5.47
CA VAL A 64 -9.88 49.35 4.19
C VAL A 64 -10.55 50.73 4.04
N GLU A 65 -11.15 51.26 5.11
CA GLU A 65 -11.95 52.50 5.06
C GLU A 65 -11.19 53.76 5.50
N GLY A 66 -9.96 53.62 6.02
CA GLY A 66 -9.10 54.73 6.42
C GLY A 66 -9.42 55.33 7.79
N GLY A 67 -8.59 56.28 8.25
CA GLY A 67 -8.66 56.81 9.62
C GLY A 67 -9.94 57.57 10.00
N ASN A 68 -10.67 58.10 9.01
CA ASN A 68 -11.97 58.77 9.24
C ASN A 68 -13.08 57.81 9.69
N ALA A 69 -12.86 56.50 9.55
CA ALA A 69 -13.77 55.46 9.99
C ALA A 69 -13.68 55.16 11.51
N ALA A 70 -12.65 55.66 12.20
CA ALA A 70 -12.41 55.38 13.63
C ALA A 70 -13.53 55.89 14.56
N ALA A 71 -14.25 56.93 14.17
CA ALA A 71 -15.38 57.50 14.91
C ALA A 71 -16.76 57.13 14.31
N SER A 72 -16.81 56.23 13.32
CA SER A 72 -18.05 55.86 12.65
C SER A 72 -18.91 54.95 13.54
N SER A 73 -20.12 55.39 13.89
CA SER A 73 -21.09 54.57 14.64
C SER A 73 -21.41 53.26 13.92
N ARG A 74 -21.50 53.28 12.58
CA ARG A 74 -21.74 52.11 11.74
C ARG A 74 -20.72 51.01 11.97
N ILE A 75 -19.43 51.35 12.04
CA ILE A 75 -18.35 50.36 12.21
C ILE A 75 -18.37 49.78 13.62
N HIS A 76 -18.61 50.61 14.64
CA HIS A 76 -18.73 50.12 16.02
C HIS A 76 -19.91 49.16 16.18
N GLU A 77 -21.06 49.45 15.56
CA GLU A 77 -22.23 48.56 15.55
C GLU A 77 -21.96 47.24 14.81
N THR A 78 -21.37 47.30 13.60
CA THR A 78 -21.01 46.10 12.83
C THR A 78 -19.96 45.25 13.54
N VAL A 79 -18.92 45.86 14.10
CA VAL A 79 -17.88 45.16 14.87
C VAL A 79 -18.48 44.51 16.11
N SER A 80 -19.37 45.19 16.84
CA SER A 80 -20.04 44.61 18.01
C SER A 80 -20.88 43.39 17.63
N LYS A 81 -21.71 43.50 16.59
CA LYS A 81 -22.54 42.40 16.07
C LYS A 81 -21.70 41.20 15.64
N LEU A 82 -20.60 41.44 14.91
CA LEU A 82 -19.68 40.38 14.47
C LEU A 82 -18.98 39.72 15.67
N THR A 83 -18.52 40.52 16.63
CA THR A 83 -17.85 40.03 17.84
C THR A 83 -18.79 39.15 18.67
N GLU A 84 -20.05 39.54 18.85
CA GLU A 84 -21.07 38.73 19.52
C GLU A 84 -21.36 37.43 18.77
N THR A 85 -21.46 37.50 17.44
CA THR A 85 -21.70 36.31 16.59
C THR A 85 -20.58 35.30 16.74
N ILE A 86 -19.32 35.76 16.73
CA ILE A 86 -18.13 34.91 16.91
C ILE A 86 -18.08 34.34 18.33
N HIS A 87 -18.35 35.17 19.34
CA HIS A 87 -18.42 34.76 20.73
C HIS A 87 -19.44 33.62 20.94
N HIS A 88 -20.66 33.77 20.41
CA HIS A 88 -21.67 32.73 20.48
C HIS A 88 -21.29 31.46 19.71
N ALA A 89 -20.63 31.60 18.54
CA ALA A 89 -20.17 30.45 17.76
C ALA A 89 -19.09 29.63 18.51
N LEU A 90 -18.18 30.30 19.22
CA LEU A 90 -17.11 29.67 20.00
C LEU A 90 -17.66 29.00 21.27
N ILE A 91 -18.54 29.67 22.01
CA ILE A 91 -19.13 29.12 23.25
C ILE A 91 -20.08 27.96 22.97
N ARG A 92 -20.86 28.01 21.88
CA ARG A 92 -21.78 26.92 21.52
C ARG A 92 -21.06 25.58 21.33
N ARG A 93 -19.79 25.59 20.95
CA ARG A 93 -18.96 24.38 20.79
C ARG A 93 -18.35 23.87 22.09
N LEU A 94 -18.37 24.66 23.17
CA LEU A 94 -17.73 24.35 24.47
C LEU A 94 -18.68 24.68 25.64
N PRO A 95 -19.76 23.89 25.84
CA PRO A 95 -20.77 24.17 26.86
C PRO A 95 -20.27 24.02 28.32
N THR A 96 -19.15 23.33 28.55
CA THR A 96 -18.57 23.07 29.88
C THR A 96 -17.21 23.76 30.12
N GLY A 97 -16.82 24.71 29.24
CA GLY A 97 -15.48 25.29 29.22
C GLY A 97 -14.49 24.44 28.39
N GLY A 98 -13.29 24.96 28.14
CA GLY A 98 -12.29 24.27 27.31
C GLY A 98 -11.21 25.18 26.77
N SER A 99 -10.32 24.61 25.96
CA SER A 99 -9.23 25.34 25.30
C SER A 99 -9.46 25.42 23.79
N ILE A 100 -9.17 26.58 23.21
CA ILE A 100 -9.34 26.87 21.77
C ILE A 100 -7.99 27.31 21.21
N HIS A 101 -7.60 26.81 20.03
CA HIS A 101 -6.40 27.33 19.37
C HIS A 101 -6.66 28.72 18.78
N ILE A 102 -5.66 29.59 18.81
CA ILE A 102 -5.79 30.95 18.27
C ILE A 102 -6.12 30.97 16.76
N GLU A 103 -5.77 29.92 15.99
CA GLU A 103 -6.19 29.78 14.59
C GLU A 103 -7.70 29.59 14.47
N ASP A 104 -8.31 28.78 15.34
CA ASP A 104 -9.76 28.53 15.30
C ASP A 104 -10.55 29.84 15.50
N ILE A 105 -10.04 30.73 16.35
CA ILE A 105 -10.63 32.06 16.58
C ILE A 105 -10.50 32.93 15.31
N GLN A 106 -9.35 32.89 14.63
CA GLN A 106 -9.13 33.64 13.38
C GLN A 106 -10.03 33.12 12.25
N ASP A 107 -10.19 31.81 12.14
CA ASP A 107 -11.09 31.19 11.16
C ASP A 107 -12.55 31.59 11.41
N GLN A 108 -12.98 31.69 12.67
CA GLN A 108 -14.32 32.21 12.99
C GLN A 108 -14.46 33.70 12.66
N VAL A 109 -13.42 34.51 12.82
CA VAL A 109 -13.42 35.93 12.42
C VAL A 109 -13.59 36.07 10.91
N GLU A 110 -12.83 35.30 10.13
CA GLU A 110 -12.94 35.29 8.66
C GLU A 110 -14.33 34.85 8.21
N LEU A 111 -14.85 33.76 8.78
CA LEU A 111 -16.17 33.25 8.46
C LEU A 111 -17.29 34.26 8.77
N ALA A 112 -17.18 34.97 9.90
CA ALA A 112 -18.16 35.99 10.28
C ALA A 112 -18.13 37.19 9.32
N LEU A 113 -16.94 37.69 8.96
CA LEU A 113 -16.77 38.78 8.01
C LEU A 113 -17.28 38.42 6.60
N MET A 114 -17.05 37.19 6.15
CA MET A 114 -17.56 36.71 4.86
C MET A 114 -19.10 36.57 4.85
N ARG A 115 -19.70 36.09 5.94
CA ARG A 115 -21.16 35.88 6.06
C ARG A 115 -21.95 37.18 6.17
N ASP A 116 -21.40 38.22 6.78
CA ASP A 116 -22.06 39.53 6.89
C ASP A 116 -21.94 40.36 5.59
N GLY A 117 -21.23 39.85 4.57
CA GLY A 117 -21.14 40.46 3.24
C GLY A 117 -19.99 41.46 3.08
N GLU A 118 -19.12 41.60 4.08
CA GLU A 118 -18.01 42.56 4.10
C GLU A 118 -16.78 42.04 3.34
N GLN A 119 -16.95 41.77 2.03
CA GLN A 119 -15.95 41.08 1.20
C GLN A 119 -14.60 41.79 1.14
N LYS A 120 -14.58 43.13 1.10
CA LYS A 120 -13.34 43.91 1.04
C LYS A 120 -12.54 43.81 2.34
N VAL A 121 -13.23 43.86 3.48
CA VAL A 121 -12.63 43.76 4.82
C VAL A 121 -12.18 42.33 5.10
N ALA A 122 -12.99 41.33 4.75
CA ALA A 122 -12.61 39.92 4.84
C ALA A 122 -11.34 39.61 4.05
N ARG A 123 -11.26 40.06 2.79
CA ARG A 123 -10.08 39.86 1.94
C ARG A 123 -8.83 40.55 2.50
N ALA A 124 -8.95 41.78 3.01
CA ALA A 124 -7.84 42.50 3.62
C ALA A 124 -7.35 41.80 4.91
N TYR A 125 -8.28 41.27 5.71
CA TYR A 125 -7.96 40.50 6.92
C TYR A 125 -7.18 39.22 6.61
N VAL A 126 -7.63 38.44 5.61
CA VAL A 126 -6.97 37.20 5.16
C VAL A 126 -5.56 37.48 4.62
N LEU A 127 -5.40 38.52 3.80
CA LEU A 127 -4.09 38.91 3.27
C LEU A 127 -3.12 39.32 4.38
N TYR A 128 -3.58 40.13 5.34
CA TYR A 128 -2.76 40.53 6.48
C TYR A 128 -2.37 39.33 7.37
N ARG A 129 -3.28 38.37 7.56
CA ARG A 129 -2.98 37.11 8.29
C ARG A 129 -1.89 36.31 7.58
N ALA A 130 -2.04 36.11 6.27
CA ALA A 130 -1.10 35.34 5.44
C ALA A 130 0.30 35.98 5.38
N GLU A 131 0.40 37.31 5.21
CA GLU A 131 1.67 38.04 5.21
C GLU A 131 2.40 37.86 6.54
N ARG A 132 1.66 37.99 7.66
CA ARG A 132 2.21 37.76 8.99
C ARG A 132 2.61 36.30 9.23
N ASP A 133 1.93 35.33 8.63
CA ASP A 133 2.33 33.92 8.69
C ASP A 133 3.61 33.65 7.89
N GLN A 134 3.77 34.29 6.73
CA GLN A 134 5.02 34.22 5.96
C GLN A 134 6.20 34.86 6.71
N GLU A 135 6.02 36.03 7.31
CA GLU A 135 7.06 36.67 8.14
C GLU A 135 7.50 35.74 9.29
N ARG A 136 6.53 35.10 9.95
CA ARG A 136 6.79 34.13 11.03
C ARG A 136 7.52 32.89 10.53
N GLN A 137 7.11 32.33 9.39
CA GLN A 137 7.80 31.20 8.78
C GLN A 137 9.24 31.56 8.39
N ALA A 138 9.46 32.79 7.92
CA ALA A 138 10.80 33.30 7.61
C ALA A 138 11.66 33.51 8.88
N GLU A 139 11.08 33.98 10.00
CA GLU A 139 11.78 34.07 11.29
C GLU A 139 12.06 32.68 11.90
N ALA A 140 11.14 31.73 11.77
CA ALA A 140 11.34 30.34 12.15
C ALA A 140 12.43 29.66 11.30
N ALA A 141 12.48 29.93 10.00
CA ALA A 141 13.52 29.43 9.10
C ALA A 141 14.89 30.07 9.40
N LYS A 142 14.94 31.35 9.80
CA LYS A 142 16.18 32.01 10.24
C LYS A 142 16.71 31.48 11.57
N SER A 143 15.82 31.08 12.49
CA SER A 143 16.21 30.48 13.79
C SER A 143 16.51 28.98 13.71
N SER A 144 16.07 28.27 12.66
CA SER A 144 16.34 26.84 12.46
C SER A 144 17.69 26.52 11.79
N ASN A 145 18.44 27.54 11.36
CA ASN A 145 19.70 27.38 10.59
C ASN A 145 20.92 26.82 11.38
N LYS A 146 20.69 26.15 12.51
CA LYS A 146 21.71 25.44 13.31
C LYS A 146 21.28 24.08 13.86
N LYS A 147 20.25 23.46 13.30
CA LYS A 147 20.03 22.02 13.44
C LYS A 147 19.94 21.43 12.05
N SER A 148 21.07 20.89 11.55
CA SER A 148 21.00 19.84 10.54
C SER A 148 19.91 18.87 10.99
N LYS A 149 18.96 18.51 10.13
CA LYS A 149 18.12 17.32 10.33
C LYS A 149 19.09 16.13 10.45
N LYS A 150 19.63 15.90 11.65
CA LYS A 150 20.25 14.63 12.00
C LYS A 150 19.07 13.67 12.01
N VAL A 151 18.97 12.88 10.95
CA VAL A 151 18.30 11.58 11.01
C VAL A 151 18.76 10.95 12.32
N VAL A 152 17.84 10.82 13.28
CA VAL A 152 18.07 9.99 14.45
C VAL A 152 18.47 8.64 13.88
N GLY A 153 19.64 8.12 14.25
CA GLY A 153 20.17 6.91 13.63
C GLY A 153 19.23 5.74 13.88
N ILE A 154 18.33 5.49 12.92
CA ILE A 154 17.36 4.41 12.96
C ILE A 154 18.14 3.10 13.01
N GLN A 155 17.87 2.28 14.02
CA GLN A 155 18.38 0.93 14.08
C GLN A 155 17.43 0.01 13.31
N VAL A 156 17.99 -0.90 12.52
CA VAL A 156 17.27 -1.91 11.74
C VAL A 156 17.56 -3.28 12.35
N THR A 157 16.52 -4.09 12.49
CA THR A 157 16.62 -5.48 12.95
C THR A 157 17.00 -6.37 11.78
N ALA A 158 18.22 -6.91 11.80
CA ALA A 158 18.70 -7.87 10.81
C ALA A 158 18.06 -9.27 11.03
N PRO A 159 18.15 -10.19 10.04
CA PRO A 159 17.59 -11.55 10.17
C PRO A 159 18.15 -12.35 11.35
N ASP A 160 19.36 -12.02 11.81
CA ASP A 160 20.01 -12.58 13.01
C ASP A 160 19.45 -12.02 14.33
N GLY A 161 18.45 -11.14 14.27
CA GLY A 161 17.83 -10.47 15.42
C GLY A 161 18.67 -9.34 16.01
N LYS A 162 19.84 -9.01 15.43
CA LYS A 162 20.70 -7.93 15.92
C LYS A 162 20.30 -6.60 15.31
N LEU A 163 20.39 -5.55 16.13
CA LEU A 163 20.20 -4.17 15.69
C LEU A 163 21.46 -3.66 15.00
N ARG A 164 21.30 -3.10 13.80
CA ARG A 164 22.37 -2.47 13.02
C ARG A 164 21.90 -1.07 12.58
N PRO A 165 22.81 -0.09 12.45
CA PRO A 165 22.42 1.22 11.97
C PRO A 165 21.94 1.13 10.51
N LEU A 166 20.89 1.90 10.17
CA LEU A 166 20.38 2.01 8.80
C LEU A 166 21.49 2.44 7.84
N ASP A 167 21.78 1.60 6.84
CA ASP A 167 22.73 1.93 5.78
C ASP A 167 22.08 2.86 4.74
N THR A 168 22.04 4.14 5.09
CA THR A 168 21.51 5.19 4.21
C THR A 168 22.26 5.30 2.89
N LYS A 169 23.57 5.02 2.85
CA LYS A 169 24.35 5.09 1.60
C LYS A 169 23.89 4.02 0.62
N ARG A 170 23.74 2.79 1.12
CA ARG A 170 23.22 1.69 0.31
C ARG A 170 21.82 1.98 -0.22
N LEU A 171 20.92 2.50 0.63
CA LEU A 171 19.59 2.88 0.17
C LEU A 171 19.62 3.94 -0.92
N THR A 172 20.46 4.97 -0.78
CA THR A 172 20.65 5.98 -1.81
C THR A 172 21.11 5.36 -3.13
N THR A 173 22.13 4.50 -3.11
CA THR A 173 22.62 3.81 -4.31
C THR A 173 21.52 3.00 -5.00
N LEU A 174 20.74 2.22 -4.24
CA LEU A 174 19.64 1.42 -4.80
C LEU A 174 18.56 2.30 -5.45
N ILE A 175 18.20 3.41 -4.82
CA ILE A 175 17.20 4.35 -5.36
C ILE A 175 17.75 5.05 -6.62
N GLU A 176 19.01 5.47 -6.60
CA GLU A 176 19.67 6.10 -7.76
C GLU A 176 19.74 5.14 -8.96
N GLU A 177 20.11 3.88 -8.74
CA GLU A 177 20.09 2.82 -9.76
C GLU A 177 18.66 2.58 -10.29
N ALA A 178 17.66 2.55 -9.40
CA ALA A 178 16.28 2.36 -9.80
C ALA A 178 15.75 3.54 -10.64
N CYS A 179 16.16 4.77 -10.33
CA CYS A 179 15.80 5.99 -11.06
C CYS A 179 16.62 6.21 -12.34
N ALA A 180 17.71 5.46 -12.55
CA ALA A 180 18.62 5.68 -13.68
C ALA A 180 17.90 5.56 -15.04
N GLY A 181 18.06 6.56 -15.90
CA GLY A 181 17.47 6.59 -17.24
C GLY A 181 15.95 6.73 -17.28
N ILE A 182 15.33 7.22 -16.20
CA ILE A 182 13.91 7.54 -16.14
C ILE A 182 13.77 9.05 -15.93
N ASP A 183 12.94 9.69 -16.74
CA ASP A 183 12.67 11.12 -16.65
C ASP A 183 11.63 11.43 -15.56
N ASP A 184 11.69 12.66 -15.03
CA ASP A 184 10.71 13.22 -14.08
C ASP A 184 10.56 12.48 -12.74
N VAL A 185 11.57 11.70 -12.34
CA VAL A 185 11.63 11.02 -11.03
C VAL A 185 12.68 11.63 -10.10
N SER A 186 12.42 11.60 -8.79
CA SER A 186 13.31 12.16 -7.75
C SER A 186 13.77 11.09 -6.76
N ALA A 187 15.05 10.74 -6.84
CA ALA A 187 15.68 9.81 -5.88
C ALA A 187 15.64 10.37 -4.45
N ASP A 188 15.96 11.66 -4.28
CA ASP A 188 15.89 12.35 -2.99
C ASP A 188 14.48 12.31 -2.40
N GLY A 189 13.45 12.53 -3.23
CA GLY A 189 12.05 12.48 -2.81
C GLY A 189 11.63 11.12 -2.24
N ILE A 190 12.03 10.03 -2.92
CA ILE A 190 11.78 8.67 -2.45
C ILE A 190 12.51 8.42 -1.13
N LEU A 191 13.79 8.79 -1.03
CA LEU A 191 14.59 8.59 0.18
C LEU A 191 13.98 9.33 1.38
N ASP A 192 13.61 10.60 1.19
CA ASP A 192 13.00 11.44 2.22
C ASP A 192 11.70 10.85 2.73
N GLN A 193 10.87 10.31 1.83
CA GLN A 193 9.60 9.68 2.17
C GLN A 193 9.79 8.35 2.89
N THR A 194 10.72 7.52 2.42
CA THR A 194 11.07 6.24 3.07
C THR A 194 11.55 6.49 4.49
N VAL A 195 12.53 7.36 4.70
CA VAL A 195 13.09 7.63 6.05
C VAL A 195 12.03 8.16 7.01
N ARG A 196 11.03 8.92 6.54
CA ARG A 196 9.91 9.39 7.38
C ARG A 196 8.95 8.29 7.81
N ASN A 197 8.85 7.22 7.03
CA ASN A 197 7.95 6.09 7.29
C ASN A 197 8.61 4.99 8.14
N LEU A 198 9.94 5.05 8.32
CA LEU A 198 10.66 4.10 9.15
C LEU A 198 10.60 4.48 10.63
N PHE A 199 10.53 3.47 11.50
CA PHE A 199 10.62 3.61 12.95
C PHE A 199 11.85 2.85 13.48
N ASP A 200 12.28 3.17 14.69
CA ASP A 200 13.44 2.53 15.32
C ASP A 200 13.16 1.05 15.63
N GLY A 201 14.04 0.16 15.20
CA GLY A 201 13.89 -1.30 15.33
C GLY A 201 13.13 -1.98 14.19
N VAL A 202 12.78 -1.26 13.12
CA VAL A 202 12.15 -1.83 11.92
C VAL A 202 12.97 -2.99 11.34
N SER A 203 12.32 -4.03 10.82
CA SER A 203 13.05 -5.16 10.21
C SER A 203 13.65 -4.78 8.86
N GLU A 204 14.75 -5.43 8.47
CA GLU A 204 15.38 -5.17 7.18
C GLU A 204 14.45 -5.46 5.99
N VAL A 205 13.58 -6.47 6.12
CA VAL A 205 12.55 -6.81 5.14
C VAL A 205 11.53 -5.68 5.01
N ASP A 206 11.08 -5.11 6.13
CA ASP A 206 10.12 -4.00 6.13
C ASP A 206 10.74 -2.71 5.58
N VAL A 207 12.07 -2.52 5.71
CA VAL A 207 12.78 -1.40 5.07
C VAL A 207 12.63 -1.50 3.55
N GLU A 208 12.90 -2.66 2.95
CA GLU A 208 12.77 -2.86 1.50
C GLU A 208 11.32 -2.66 1.03
N GLN A 209 10.33 -3.19 1.77
CA GLN A 209 8.91 -2.95 1.46
C GLN A 209 8.53 -1.47 1.55
N SER A 210 9.09 -0.75 2.51
CA SER A 210 8.87 0.69 2.67
C SER A 210 9.42 1.49 1.48
N LEU A 211 10.57 1.09 0.93
CA LEU A 211 11.11 1.70 -0.30
C LEU A 211 10.15 1.54 -1.48
N VAL A 212 9.68 0.32 -1.72
CA VAL A 212 8.72 0.03 -2.82
C VAL A 212 7.44 0.83 -2.62
N MET A 213 6.93 0.91 -1.38
CA MET A 213 5.72 1.66 -1.08
C MET A 213 5.89 3.17 -1.30
N SER A 214 7.02 3.75 -0.88
CA SER A 214 7.33 5.17 -1.12
C SER A 214 7.32 5.49 -2.61
N ALA A 215 8.00 4.69 -3.44
CA ALA A 215 7.98 4.88 -4.89
C ALA A 215 6.58 4.67 -5.50
N ARG A 216 5.85 3.65 -5.04
CA ARG A 216 4.48 3.36 -5.52
C ARG A 216 3.52 4.52 -5.30
N THR A 217 3.58 5.20 -4.16
CA THR A 217 2.68 6.33 -3.89
C THR A 217 2.88 7.51 -4.83
N GLN A 218 4.07 7.63 -5.44
CA GLN A 218 4.38 8.71 -6.38
C GLN A 218 3.84 8.45 -7.80
N ILE A 219 3.38 7.22 -8.10
CA ILE A 219 2.80 6.85 -9.40
C ILE A 219 1.59 7.72 -9.75
N GLU A 220 0.82 8.15 -8.75
CA GLU A 220 -0.34 9.03 -8.96
C GLU A 220 0.07 10.42 -9.49
N GLN A 221 1.24 10.91 -9.06
CA GLN A 221 1.76 12.21 -9.49
C GLN A 221 2.50 12.11 -10.82
N GLU A 222 3.29 11.05 -11.00
CA GLU A 222 4.09 10.82 -12.20
C GLU A 222 4.14 9.30 -12.52
N PRO A 223 3.60 8.86 -13.67
CA PRO A 223 3.53 7.44 -14.03
C PRO A 223 4.88 6.73 -14.12
N ASN A 224 5.97 7.45 -14.44
CA ASN A 224 7.31 6.89 -14.55
C ASN A 224 7.83 6.25 -13.24
N TYR A 225 7.30 6.65 -12.08
CA TYR A 225 7.58 5.96 -10.80
C TYR A 225 7.13 4.49 -10.80
N SER A 226 6.27 4.07 -11.73
CA SER A 226 5.89 2.66 -11.88
C SER A 226 7.08 1.79 -12.23
N PHE A 227 7.99 2.28 -13.07
CA PHE A 227 9.24 1.58 -13.40
C PHE A 227 10.22 1.58 -12.23
N VAL A 228 10.32 2.71 -11.51
CA VAL A 228 11.18 2.81 -10.31
C VAL A 228 10.72 1.81 -9.23
N ALA A 229 9.42 1.78 -8.93
CA ALA A 229 8.84 0.86 -7.96
C ALA A 229 9.04 -0.61 -8.37
N SER A 230 8.93 -0.91 -9.67
CA SER A 230 9.23 -2.23 -10.23
C SER A 230 10.69 -2.63 -10.02
N ARG A 231 11.63 -1.73 -10.31
CA ARG A 231 13.08 -1.97 -10.15
C ARG A 231 13.48 -2.16 -8.68
N LEU A 232 12.85 -1.43 -7.77
CA LEU A 232 13.04 -1.62 -6.33
C LEU A 232 12.48 -2.97 -5.86
N LEU A 233 11.29 -3.36 -6.32
CA LEU A 233 10.72 -4.67 -6.04
C LEU A 233 11.63 -5.80 -6.56
N LEU A 234 12.15 -5.64 -7.77
CA LEU A 234 13.05 -6.61 -8.39
C LEU A 234 14.31 -6.86 -7.54
N ASN A 235 14.85 -5.85 -6.87
CA ASN A 235 15.97 -6.03 -5.95
C ASN A 235 15.64 -7.01 -4.81
N THR A 236 14.44 -6.89 -4.21
CA THR A 236 13.96 -7.83 -3.19
C THR A 236 13.81 -9.24 -3.76
N LEU A 237 13.23 -9.37 -4.96
CA LEU A 237 13.06 -10.66 -5.64
C LEU A 237 14.41 -11.36 -5.92
N ARG A 238 15.42 -10.61 -6.37
CA ARG A 238 16.77 -11.17 -6.57
C ARG A 238 17.36 -11.66 -5.26
N GLY A 239 17.24 -10.87 -4.19
CA GLY A 239 17.74 -11.27 -2.88
C GLY A 239 17.09 -12.56 -2.38
N GLU A 240 15.77 -12.64 -2.50
CA GLU A 240 14.98 -13.82 -2.14
C GLU A 240 15.39 -15.06 -2.96
N ALA A 241 15.42 -14.94 -4.29
CA ALA A 241 15.69 -16.07 -5.18
C ALA A 241 17.14 -16.58 -5.09
N LEU A 242 18.12 -15.67 -5.05
CA LEU A 242 19.53 -16.06 -5.00
C LEU A 242 19.91 -16.67 -3.65
N THR A 243 19.34 -16.15 -2.56
CA THR A 243 19.51 -16.72 -1.21
C THR A 243 18.88 -18.11 -1.11
N PHE A 244 17.70 -18.32 -1.70
CA PHE A 244 17.04 -19.62 -1.68
C PHE A 244 17.83 -20.71 -2.43
N LEU A 245 18.53 -20.33 -3.51
CA LEU A 245 19.32 -21.24 -4.33
C LEU A 245 20.76 -21.45 -3.83
N ASP A 246 21.16 -20.79 -2.74
CA ASP A 246 22.51 -20.86 -2.16
C ASP A 246 23.63 -20.63 -3.20
N THR A 247 23.41 -19.67 -4.10
CA THR A 247 24.34 -19.35 -5.21
C THR A 247 25.61 -18.62 -4.75
N GLY A 248 25.77 -18.39 -3.44
CA GLY A 248 26.87 -17.60 -2.87
C GLY A 248 26.71 -16.08 -3.00
N PHE A 249 25.63 -15.62 -3.65
CA PHE A 249 25.27 -14.21 -3.76
C PHE A 249 23.95 -13.95 -3.03
N GLU A 250 23.96 -13.14 -1.98
CA GLU A 250 22.72 -12.81 -1.25
C GLU A 250 21.95 -11.66 -1.88
N ARG A 251 22.63 -10.72 -2.57
CA ARG A 251 22.02 -9.48 -3.10
C ARG A 251 22.78 -8.98 -4.33
N ALA A 252 22.35 -9.39 -5.52
CA ALA A 252 22.95 -8.96 -6.79
C ALA A 252 22.26 -7.70 -7.37
N THR A 253 23.06 -6.76 -7.82
CA THR A 253 22.64 -5.57 -8.59
C THR A 253 22.21 -5.97 -10.01
N GLN A 254 21.58 -5.03 -10.72
CA GLN A 254 21.11 -5.28 -12.09
C GLN A 254 22.29 -5.59 -13.04
N GLU A 255 23.43 -4.94 -12.86
CA GLU A 255 24.62 -5.17 -13.67
C GLU A 255 25.25 -6.54 -13.37
N GLU A 256 25.28 -6.96 -12.12
CA GLU A 256 25.80 -8.29 -11.73
C GLU A 256 24.93 -9.42 -12.29
N MET A 257 23.61 -9.21 -12.35
CA MET A 257 22.69 -10.18 -12.95
C MET A 257 23.00 -10.47 -14.43
N ALA A 258 23.65 -9.55 -15.15
CA ALA A 258 24.11 -9.79 -16.52
C ALA A 258 24.98 -11.05 -16.64
N ASN A 259 25.81 -11.30 -15.63
CA ASN A 259 26.72 -12.44 -15.59
C ASN A 259 26.16 -13.62 -14.80
N LEU A 260 25.26 -13.38 -13.84
CA LEU A 260 24.73 -14.42 -12.95
C LEU A 260 23.56 -15.21 -13.56
N TYR A 261 22.77 -14.62 -14.45
CA TYR A 261 21.58 -15.28 -15.01
C TYR A 261 21.84 -16.66 -15.65
N PRO A 262 22.92 -16.89 -16.42
CA PRO A 262 23.23 -18.20 -16.99
C PRO A 262 23.42 -19.30 -15.93
N GLU A 263 24.22 -19.04 -14.89
CA GLU A 263 24.46 -19.99 -13.79
C GLU A 263 23.22 -20.16 -12.91
N TYR A 264 22.51 -19.06 -12.67
CA TYR A 264 21.24 -19.04 -11.97
C TYR A 264 20.19 -19.92 -12.65
N LEU A 265 20.06 -19.88 -13.99
CA LEU A 265 19.09 -20.69 -14.73
C LEU A 265 19.28 -22.19 -14.47
N ALA A 266 20.53 -22.68 -14.53
CA ALA A 266 20.82 -24.08 -14.28
C ALA A 266 20.49 -24.48 -12.84
N SER A 267 20.88 -23.66 -11.86
CA SER A 267 20.57 -23.87 -10.44
C SER A 267 19.07 -23.85 -10.15
N TYR A 268 18.35 -22.91 -10.75
CA TYR A 268 16.89 -22.76 -10.68
C TYR A 268 16.18 -24.01 -11.20
N LEU A 269 16.55 -24.50 -12.39
CA LEU A 269 15.94 -25.67 -13.00
C LEU A 269 16.19 -26.93 -12.17
N GLN A 270 17.44 -27.14 -11.74
CA GLN A 270 17.80 -28.28 -10.90
C GLN A 270 16.98 -28.27 -9.61
N ARG A 271 16.95 -27.14 -8.89
CA ARG A 271 16.20 -27.02 -7.64
C ARG A 271 14.69 -27.20 -7.84
N GLY A 272 14.13 -26.64 -8.91
CA GLY A 272 12.72 -26.79 -9.24
C GLY A 272 12.33 -28.24 -9.55
N ILE A 273 13.24 -29.02 -10.15
CA ILE A 273 13.03 -30.45 -10.41
C ILE A 273 13.17 -31.26 -9.12
N ASP A 274 14.16 -30.96 -8.28
CA ASP A 274 14.35 -31.63 -6.98
C ASP A 274 13.13 -31.46 -6.06
N LEU A 275 12.44 -30.32 -6.17
CA LEU A 275 11.21 -30.00 -5.45
C LEU A 275 9.93 -30.51 -6.15
N GLU A 276 10.06 -31.24 -7.27
CA GLU A 276 8.93 -31.73 -8.08
C GLU A 276 8.00 -30.62 -8.61
N LEU A 277 8.52 -29.39 -8.77
CA LEU A 277 7.78 -28.26 -9.33
C LEU A 277 7.93 -28.16 -10.85
N LEU A 278 9.06 -28.64 -11.38
CA LEU A 278 9.44 -28.57 -12.79
C LEU A 278 9.60 -29.96 -13.42
N ASP A 279 9.42 -30.04 -14.73
CA ASP A 279 9.62 -31.27 -15.50
C ASP A 279 11.12 -31.54 -15.71
N SER A 280 11.56 -32.78 -15.39
CA SER A 280 12.95 -33.19 -15.50
C SER A 280 13.52 -33.12 -16.93
N ARG A 281 12.64 -33.13 -17.94
CA ARG A 281 13.04 -32.95 -19.35
C ARG A 281 13.64 -31.57 -19.63
N LEU A 282 13.40 -30.57 -18.79
CA LEU A 282 14.01 -29.24 -18.95
C LEU A 282 15.54 -29.27 -18.84
N LEU A 283 16.13 -30.24 -18.12
CA LEU A 283 17.59 -30.41 -18.05
C LEU A 283 18.21 -31.07 -19.28
N GLN A 284 17.40 -31.50 -20.25
CA GLN A 284 17.90 -32.09 -21.50
C GLN A 284 18.31 -31.04 -22.54
N TYR A 285 17.97 -29.77 -22.30
CA TYR A 285 18.38 -28.65 -23.13
C TYR A 285 19.85 -28.29 -22.91
N ASP A 286 20.47 -27.63 -23.89
CA ASP A 286 21.74 -26.93 -23.67
C ASP A 286 21.54 -25.66 -22.83
N LEU A 287 21.72 -25.79 -21.51
CA LEU A 287 21.52 -24.69 -20.56
C LEU A 287 22.54 -23.56 -20.70
N ASN A 288 23.73 -23.83 -21.28
CA ASN A 288 24.71 -22.77 -21.52
C ASN A 288 24.23 -21.88 -22.65
N ALA A 289 23.78 -22.48 -23.76
CA ALA A 289 23.23 -21.74 -24.89
C ALA A 289 21.97 -20.93 -24.50
N LEU A 290 21.07 -21.53 -23.71
CA LEU A 290 19.89 -20.83 -23.20
C LEU A 290 20.24 -19.73 -22.19
N GLY A 291 21.23 -19.97 -21.32
CA GLY A 291 21.72 -18.98 -20.37
C GLY A 291 22.28 -17.73 -21.06
N GLU A 292 23.11 -17.90 -22.10
CA GLU A 292 23.64 -16.80 -22.92
C GLU A 292 22.55 -16.04 -23.71
N ALA A 293 21.44 -16.70 -23.99
CA ALA A 293 20.30 -16.08 -24.67
C ALA A 293 19.49 -15.16 -23.77
N LEU A 294 19.61 -15.28 -22.44
CA LEU A 294 18.90 -14.40 -21.51
C LEU A 294 19.33 -12.93 -21.70
N ARG A 295 18.37 -12.03 -21.48
CA ARG A 295 18.51 -10.57 -21.64
C ARG A 295 18.09 -9.88 -20.34
N PRO A 296 19.00 -9.78 -19.36
CA PRO A 296 18.69 -9.25 -18.03
C PRO A 296 18.18 -7.81 -18.06
N GLU A 297 18.60 -7.02 -19.05
CA GLU A 297 18.10 -5.66 -19.30
C GLU A 297 16.58 -5.58 -19.47
N ARG A 298 15.91 -6.67 -19.88
CA ARG A 298 14.45 -6.73 -20.03
C ARG A 298 13.72 -6.74 -18.69
N ASP A 299 14.40 -7.04 -17.59
CA ASP A 299 13.82 -6.87 -16.25
C ASP A 299 13.46 -5.39 -15.97
N MET A 300 14.19 -4.46 -16.58
CA MET A 300 13.97 -3.02 -16.41
C MET A 300 12.76 -2.49 -17.20
N ALA A 301 12.15 -3.31 -18.05
CA ALA A 301 10.97 -2.96 -18.86
C ALA A 301 9.65 -3.15 -18.10
N PHE A 302 9.66 -3.82 -16.94
CA PHE A 302 8.45 -4.08 -16.18
C PHE A 302 7.88 -2.82 -15.52
N THR A 303 6.57 -2.65 -15.65
CA THR A 303 5.80 -1.78 -14.74
C THR A 303 5.57 -2.48 -13.40
N TYR A 304 5.34 -1.69 -12.34
CA TYR A 304 5.15 -2.25 -10.99
C TYR A 304 4.01 -3.27 -10.94
N LEU A 305 2.85 -2.95 -11.54
CA LEU A 305 1.71 -3.87 -11.58
C LEU A 305 2.04 -5.18 -12.33
N GLY A 306 2.81 -5.08 -13.41
CA GLY A 306 3.24 -6.24 -14.19
C GLY A 306 4.10 -7.19 -13.37
N LEU A 307 5.15 -6.66 -12.74
CA LEU A 307 6.06 -7.47 -11.91
C LEU A 307 5.36 -8.02 -10.66
N GLN A 308 4.57 -7.19 -9.97
CA GLN A 308 3.78 -7.62 -8.80
C GLN A 308 2.83 -8.75 -9.16
N THR A 309 2.16 -8.67 -10.31
CA THR A 309 1.26 -9.73 -10.79
C THR A 309 1.98 -11.05 -10.98
N LEU A 310 3.18 -11.03 -11.57
CA LEU A 310 3.99 -12.23 -11.77
C LEU A 310 4.47 -12.79 -10.42
N TYR A 311 4.98 -11.95 -9.53
CA TYR A 311 5.46 -12.35 -8.21
C TYR A 311 4.37 -12.98 -7.34
N ASP A 312 3.19 -12.37 -7.30
CA ASP A 312 2.11 -12.82 -6.43
C ASP A 312 1.55 -14.18 -6.87
N ARG A 313 1.49 -14.44 -8.19
CA ARG A 313 0.68 -15.52 -8.75
C ARG A 313 1.36 -16.46 -9.73
N TYR A 314 2.45 -16.07 -10.38
CA TYR A 314 3.04 -16.85 -11.48
C TYR A 314 4.40 -17.44 -11.17
N PHE A 315 5.23 -16.73 -10.39
CA PHE A 315 6.57 -17.22 -10.09
C PHE A 315 6.53 -18.47 -9.21
N ILE A 316 7.32 -19.46 -9.62
CA ILE A 316 7.49 -20.71 -8.88
C ILE A 316 8.07 -20.39 -7.49
N HIS A 317 7.48 -21.03 -6.48
CA HIS A 317 7.83 -20.81 -5.08
C HIS A 317 7.77 -22.10 -4.27
N SER A 318 8.53 -22.16 -3.18
CA SER A 318 8.48 -23.22 -2.17
C SER A 318 8.44 -22.60 -0.79
N ASP A 319 7.58 -23.12 0.10
CA ASP A 319 7.44 -22.64 1.49
C ASP A 319 7.26 -21.11 1.61
N GLY A 320 6.53 -20.53 0.66
CA GLY A 320 6.27 -19.09 0.57
C GLY A 320 7.39 -18.27 -0.06
N THR A 321 8.55 -18.86 -0.33
CA THR A 321 9.72 -18.20 -0.93
C THR A 321 9.72 -18.37 -2.45
N ARG A 322 9.65 -17.27 -3.21
CA ARG A 322 9.77 -17.25 -4.67
C ARG A 322 11.22 -17.35 -5.04
N PHE A 323 11.56 -18.33 -5.86
CA PHE A 323 12.92 -18.55 -6.31
C PHE A 323 13.06 -18.49 -7.83
N GLU A 324 12.02 -18.01 -8.53
CA GLU A 324 12.00 -17.76 -9.96
C GLU A 324 12.07 -16.26 -10.26
N LEU A 325 13.06 -15.86 -11.07
CA LEU A 325 13.24 -14.50 -11.57
C LEU A 325 12.58 -14.30 -12.94
N PRO A 326 12.27 -13.04 -13.35
CA PRO A 326 11.44 -12.79 -14.52
C PRO A 326 12.00 -13.36 -15.83
N GLN A 327 13.32 -13.28 -16.08
CA GLN A 327 13.88 -13.86 -17.30
C GLN A 327 13.87 -15.39 -17.28
N ALA A 328 14.12 -16.01 -16.13
CA ALA A 328 14.01 -17.46 -15.97
C ALA A 328 12.57 -17.96 -16.12
N PHE A 329 11.59 -17.18 -15.65
CA PHE A 329 10.16 -17.43 -15.87
C PHE A 329 9.84 -17.51 -17.37
N PHE A 330 10.23 -16.50 -18.16
CA PHE A 330 9.97 -16.53 -19.59
C PHE A 330 10.73 -17.66 -20.29
N MET A 331 11.96 -17.94 -19.86
CA MET A 331 12.74 -19.04 -20.42
C MET A 331 12.11 -20.41 -20.09
N ARG A 332 11.64 -20.64 -18.86
CA ARG A 332 10.90 -21.85 -18.50
C ARG A 332 9.68 -22.04 -19.39
N VAL A 333 8.90 -20.99 -19.59
CA VAL A 333 7.70 -21.06 -20.44
C VAL A 333 8.10 -21.43 -21.87
N ALA A 334 9.10 -20.78 -22.42
CA ALA A 334 9.61 -21.04 -23.76
C ALA A 334 10.13 -22.49 -23.93
N MET A 335 10.97 -22.95 -22.99
CA MET A 335 11.45 -24.34 -22.96
C MET A 335 10.29 -25.34 -22.83
N GLY A 336 9.29 -25.02 -22.02
CA GLY A 336 8.08 -25.83 -21.86
C GLY A 336 7.31 -26.02 -23.16
N LEU A 337 7.21 -24.97 -23.98
CA LEU A 337 6.53 -25.00 -25.27
C LEU A 337 7.37 -25.69 -26.36
N ALA A 338 8.70 -25.55 -26.32
CA ALA A 338 9.61 -26.09 -27.32
C ALA A 338 10.05 -27.56 -27.08
N MET A 339 9.57 -28.22 -26.00
CA MET A 339 10.07 -29.54 -25.57
C MET A 339 10.08 -30.63 -26.66
N ASN A 340 9.16 -30.56 -27.62
CA ASN A 340 9.00 -31.55 -28.69
C ASN A 340 9.37 -31.00 -30.08
N GLU A 341 9.96 -29.80 -30.14
CA GLU A 341 10.50 -29.26 -31.38
C GLU A 341 11.74 -30.05 -31.84
N VAL A 342 12.05 -29.96 -33.13
CA VAL A 342 13.25 -30.60 -33.70
C VAL A 342 14.51 -29.86 -33.22
N GLU A 343 14.55 -28.54 -33.47
CA GLU A 343 15.60 -27.63 -33.01
C GLU A 343 15.13 -26.94 -31.73
N ARG A 344 15.18 -27.67 -30.61
CA ARG A 344 14.55 -27.25 -29.34
C ARG A 344 15.12 -25.94 -28.81
N GLU A 345 16.43 -25.81 -28.80
CA GLU A 345 17.14 -24.63 -28.30
C GLU A 345 16.81 -23.38 -29.13
N GLU A 346 16.84 -23.49 -30.46
CA GLU A 346 16.53 -22.37 -31.36
C GLU A 346 15.09 -21.89 -31.14
N ARG A 347 14.13 -22.82 -31.03
CA ARG A 347 12.72 -22.49 -30.77
C ARG A 347 12.49 -21.94 -29.37
N ALA A 348 13.16 -22.47 -28.35
CA ALA A 348 13.09 -21.92 -27.01
C ALA A 348 13.62 -20.48 -26.97
N ILE A 349 14.73 -20.19 -27.65
CA ILE A 349 15.29 -18.83 -27.74
C ILE A 349 14.33 -17.90 -28.50
N GLU A 350 13.74 -18.36 -29.60
CA GLU A 350 12.73 -17.60 -30.35
C GLU A 350 11.51 -17.23 -29.47
N PHE A 351 10.94 -18.23 -28.79
CA PHE A 351 9.78 -18.02 -27.92
C PHE A 351 10.12 -17.15 -26.70
N TYR A 352 11.29 -17.35 -26.09
CA TYR A 352 11.78 -16.50 -25.01
C TYR A 352 11.88 -15.05 -25.46
N ASN A 353 12.45 -14.80 -26.65
CA ASN A 353 12.60 -13.45 -27.17
C ASN A 353 11.25 -12.77 -27.40
N LEU A 354 10.27 -13.51 -27.89
CA LEU A 354 8.91 -13.03 -28.14
C LEU A 354 8.14 -12.73 -26.84
N LEU A 355 8.29 -13.58 -25.82
CA LEU A 355 7.62 -13.42 -24.52
C LEU A 355 8.24 -12.30 -23.68
N SER A 356 9.57 -12.29 -23.53
CA SER A 356 10.28 -11.36 -22.64
C SER A 356 10.40 -9.94 -23.19
N SER A 357 10.18 -9.74 -24.49
CA SER A 357 10.03 -8.41 -25.11
C SER A 357 8.63 -7.82 -24.94
N PHE A 358 7.66 -8.62 -24.47
CA PHE A 358 6.23 -8.29 -24.39
C PHE A 358 5.52 -8.11 -25.74
N ASP A 359 6.15 -8.48 -26.86
CA ASP A 359 5.53 -8.44 -28.20
C ASP A 359 4.33 -9.39 -28.30
N PHE A 360 4.40 -10.52 -27.60
CA PHE A 360 3.28 -11.43 -27.42
C PHE A 360 3.31 -12.02 -26.01
N MET A 361 2.13 -12.30 -25.46
CA MET A 361 2.00 -12.94 -24.16
C MET A 361 1.06 -14.15 -24.28
N SER A 362 1.56 -15.31 -23.85
CA SER A 362 0.73 -16.52 -23.79
C SER A 362 -0.41 -16.36 -22.78
N SER A 363 -1.43 -17.20 -22.92
CA SER A 363 -2.54 -17.24 -21.96
C SER A 363 -2.07 -17.63 -20.55
N THR A 364 -2.82 -17.21 -19.53
CA THR A 364 -2.55 -17.55 -18.12
C THR A 364 -2.23 -19.03 -17.85
N PRO A 365 -3.02 -20.03 -18.32
CA PRO A 365 -2.69 -21.44 -18.07
C PRO A 365 -1.37 -21.86 -18.73
N THR A 366 -1.03 -21.28 -19.88
CA THR A 366 0.26 -21.52 -20.53
C THR A 366 1.42 -20.97 -19.71
N LEU A 367 1.33 -19.71 -19.27
CA LEU A 367 2.37 -19.07 -18.44
C LEU A 367 2.59 -19.80 -17.11
N PHE A 368 1.49 -20.24 -16.49
CA PHE A 368 1.53 -20.90 -15.18
C PHE A 368 2.07 -22.34 -15.27
N ASN A 369 1.65 -23.11 -16.29
CA ASN A 369 1.89 -24.55 -16.32
C ASN A 369 3.02 -24.99 -17.27
N SER A 370 3.51 -24.13 -18.16
CA SER A 370 4.60 -24.54 -19.08
C SER A 370 5.87 -24.88 -18.31
N GLY A 371 6.46 -26.02 -18.64
CA GLY A 371 7.68 -26.52 -17.98
C GLY A 371 7.45 -27.24 -16.64
N THR A 372 6.21 -27.40 -16.18
CA THR A 372 5.88 -28.16 -14.96
C THR A 372 5.52 -29.62 -15.28
N LEU A 373 5.43 -30.49 -14.26
CA LEU A 373 5.22 -31.94 -14.42
C LEU A 373 3.95 -32.35 -15.17
N ARG A 374 2.87 -31.55 -15.07
CA ARG A 374 1.57 -31.85 -15.69
C ARG A 374 1.00 -30.59 -16.33
N PRO A 375 1.52 -30.21 -17.51
CA PRO A 375 1.27 -28.89 -18.05
C PRO A 375 -0.14 -28.79 -18.66
N GLN A 376 -1.12 -28.28 -17.89
CA GLN A 376 -2.43 -27.91 -18.44
C GLN A 376 -2.34 -26.53 -19.11
N LEU A 377 -1.92 -26.51 -20.37
CA LEU A 377 -1.61 -25.28 -21.10
C LEU A 377 -2.83 -24.51 -21.59
N SER A 378 -3.99 -25.17 -21.67
CA SER A 378 -5.27 -24.61 -22.08
C SER A 378 -6.30 -24.87 -20.99
N SER A 379 -7.17 -23.89 -20.74
CA SER A 379 -8.20 -24.01 -19.70
C SER A 379 -9.61 -23.69 -20.20
N CYS A 380 -9.83 -23.37 -21.48
CA CYS A 380 -11.17 -23.07 -22.01
C CYS A 380 -11.73 -24.26 -22.79
N TYR A 381 -12.88 -24.79 -22.36
CA TYR A 381 -13.50 -25.95 -23.00
C TYR A 381 -14.95 -25.70 -23.37
N LEU A 382 -15.41 -26.38 -24.43
CA LEU A 382 -16.80 -26.38 -24.86
C LEU A 382 -17.33 -27.82 -24.85
N THR A 383 -18.51 -28.02 -24.26
CA THR A 383 -19.20 -29.31 -24.26
C THR A 383 -20.63 -29.17 -24.78
N SER A 384 -21.19 -30.24 -25.34
CA SER A 384 -22.61 -30.30 -25.72
C SER A 384 -23.26 -31.46 -24.99
N ILE A 385 -24.35 -31.16 -24.27
CA ILE A 385 -24.98 -32.07 -23.32
C ILE A 385 -26.03 -32.93 -24.06
N PRO A 386 -25.93 -34.26 -24.03
CA PRO A 386 -26.94 -35.13 -24.65
C PRO A 386 -28.24 -35.19 -23.83
N ASP A 387 -29.36 -35.56 -24.47
CA ASP A 387 -30.69 -35.67 -23.84
C ASP A 387 -30.97 -37.07 -23.25
N ASP A 388 -30.03 -37.55 -22.43
CA ASP A 388 -30.18 -38.79 -21.65
C ASP A 388 -29.51 -38.63 -20.28
N LEU A 389 -30.06 -39.30 -19.27
CA LEU A 389 -29.64 -39.08 -17.89
C LEU A 389 -28.16 -39.46 -17.65
N ALA A 390 -27.69 -40.53 -18.29
CA ALA A 390 -26.30 -40.98 -18.14
C ALA A 390 -25.34 -39.97 -18.76
N GLY A 391 -25.66 -39.45 -19.95
CA GLY A 391 -24.88 -38.43 -20.63
C GLY A 391 -24.92 -37.06 -19.92
N ILE A 392 -26.06 -36.66 -19.33
CA ILE A 392 -26.15 -35.42 -18.53
C ILE A 392 -25.20 -35.50 -17.33
N TYR A 393 -25.24 -36.59 -16.55
CA TYR A 393 -24.35 -36.75 -15.40
C TYR A 393 -22.89 -37.03 -15.81
N GLY A 394 -22.67 -37.66 -16.97
CA GLY A 394 -21.34 -37.77 -17.58
C GLY A 394 -20.72 -36.41 -17.85
N ALA A 395 -21.48 -35.50 -18.46
CA ALA A 395 -21.00 -34.14 -18.71
C ALA A 395 -20.77 -33.33 -17.42
N ILE A 396 -21.58 -33.54 -16.37
CA ILE A 396 -21.34 -32.93 -15.05
C ILE A 396 -20.02 -33.46 -14.44
N LYS A 397 -19.74 -34.76 -14.58
CA LYS A 397 -18.45 -35.33 -14.18
C LYS A 397 -17.30 -34.71 -14.98
N ASP A 398 -17.45 -34.56 -16.30
CA ASP A 398 -16.43 -33.94 -17.15
C ASP A 398 -16.18 -32.49 -16.75
N ASN A 399 -17.24 -31.73 -16.44
CA ASN A 399 -17.12 -30.37 -15.90
C ASN A 399 -16.27 -30.34 -14.62
N ALA A 400 -16.54 -31.23 -13.67
CA ALA A 400 -15.77 -31.31 -12.42
C ALA A 400 -14.28 -31.64 -12.69
N LEU A 401 -14.00 -32.55 -13.63
CA LEU A 401 -12.64 -32.93 -13.98
C LEU A 401 -11.86 -31.81 -14.69
N LEU A 402 -12.52 -31.09 -15.60
CA LEU A 402 -11.92 -29.96 -16.32
C LEU A 402 -11.72 -28.74 -15.42
N SER A 403 -12.65 -28.49 -14.49
CA SER A 403 -12.54 -27.41 -13.49
C SER A 403 -11.51 -27.68 -12.40
N LYS A 404 -11.08 -28.93 -12.19
CA LYS A 404 -10.08 -29.32 -11.18
C LYS A 404 -8.81 -28.44 -11.21
N TYR A 405 -8.45 -27.94 -12.39
CA TYR A 405 -7.29 -27.07 -12.61
C TYR A 405 -7.70 -25.69 -13.15
N ALA A 406 -8.81 -25.16 -12.63
CA ALA A 406 -9.38 -23.86 -13.00
C ALA A 406 -9.76 -23.72 -14.49
N GLY A 407 -10.28 -24.80 -15.09
CA GLY A 407 -10.87 -24.78 -16.42
C GLY A 407 -12.16 -23.95 -16.50
N GLY A 408 -12.25 -23.03 -17.46
CA GLY A 408 -13.49 -22.36 -17.87
C GLY A 408 -14.30 -23.22 -18.84
N LEU A 409 -15.62 -23.26 -18.65
CA LEU A 409 -16.52 -24.19 -19.34
C LEU A 409 -17.68 -23.48 -20.02
N GLY A 410 -17.89 -23.78 -21.30
CA GLY A 410 -19.10 -23.44 -22.05
C GLY A 410 -19.91 -24.70 -22.35
N ASN A 411 -21.12 -24.81 -21.81
CA ASN A 411 -21.96 -25.99 -21.96
C ASN A 411 -23.19 -25.67 -22.82
N ASP A 412 -23.33 -26.38 -23.95
CA ASP A 412 -24.53 -26.33 -24.78
C ASP A 412 -25.60 -27.30 -24.26
N TRP A 413 -26.67 -26.75 -23.69
CA TRP A 413 -27.79 -27.49 -23.11
C TRP A 413 -28.98 -27.66 -24.06
N THR A 414 -28.88 -27.17 -25.31
CA THR A 414 -30.02 -27.03 -26.23
C THR A 414 -30.72 -28.35 -26.52
N ARG A 415 -29.98 -29.46 -26.50
CA ARG A 415 -30.53 -30.79 -26.80
C ARG A 415 -31.40 -31.34 -25.68
N VAL A 416 -31.20 -30.93 -24.43
CA VAL A 416 -31.94 -31.44 -23.28
C VAL A 416 -33.41 -31.03 -23.38
N ARG A 417 -34.30 -32.01 -23.28
CA ARG A 417 -35.73 -31.79 -23.51
C ARG A 417 -36.33 -30.77 -22.54
N GLY A 418 -37.25 -29.96 -23.07
CA GLY A 418 -37.97 -28.94 -22.31
C GLY A 418 -38.95 -29.48 -21.26
N MET A 419 -39.45 -28.57 -20.43
CA MET A 419 -40.47 -28.88 -19.42
C MET A 419 -41.74 -29.42 -20.08
N GLY A 420 -42.35 -30.45 -19.46
CA GLY A 420 -43.55 -31.08 -19.97
C GLY A 420 -43.32 -32.18 -21.01
N ALA A 421 -42.09 -32.33 -21.53
CA ALA A 421 -41.74 -33.41 -22.46
C ALA A 421 -41.90 -34.78 -21.81
N HIS A 422 -42.42 -35.76 -22.57
CA HIS A 422 -42.65 -37.11 -22.07
C HIS A 422 -41.33 -37.85 -21.81
N ILE A 423 -41.29 -38.62 -20.71
CA ILE A 423 -40.16 -39.49 -20.37
C ILE A 423 -40.60 -40.96 -20.47
N LYS A 424 -40.08 -41.63 -21.49
CA LYS A 424 -40.24 -43.09 -21.66
C LYS A 424 -39.52 -43.81 -20.50
N GLY A 425 -40.19 -44.76 -19.86
CA GLY A 425 -39.66 -45.52 -18.71
C GLY A 425 -40.31 -45.13 -17.39
N THR A 426 -40.13 -43.87 -16.94
CA THR A 426 -40.80 -43.37 -15.73
C THR A 426 -42.27 -43.00 -15.95
N ASN A 427 -42.70 -42.95 -17.22
CA ASN A 427 -44.04 -42.53 -17.65
C ASN A 427 -44.45 -41.14 -17.10
N GLY A 428 -43.46 -40.30 -16.84
CA GLY A 428 -43.63 -38.96 -16.29
C GLY A 428 -43.42 -37.84 -17.32
N LYS A 429 -43.37 -36.60 -16.82
CA LYS A 429 -43.02 -35.40 -17.58
C LYS A 429 -41.71 -34.80 -17.06
N SER A 430 -40.85 -34.36 -17.97
CA SER A 430 -39.62 -33.64 -17.65
C SER A 430 -39.92 -32.32 -16.95
N GLN A 431 -39.08 -31.98 -15.98
CA GLN A 431 -39.07 -30.66 -15.33
C GLN A 431 -38.20 -29.64 -16.12
N GLY A 432 -37.67 -30.05 -17.28
CA GLY A 432 -36.80 -29.24 -18.12
C GLY A 432 -35.34 -29.25 -17.66
N VAL A 433 -34.58 -28.31 -18.19
CA VAL A 433 -33.12 -28.19 -18.04
C VAL A 433 -32.70 -27.56 -16.69
N VAL A 434 -33.54 -26.71 -16.09
CA VAL A 434 -33.19 -25.91 -14.90
C VAL A 434 -32.72 -26.75 -13.70
N PRO A 435 -33.35 -27.90 -13.34
CA PRO A 435 -32.84 -28.73 -12.25
C PRO A 435 -31.43 -29.29 -12.51
N PHE A 436 -31.09 -29.62 -13.75
CA PHE A 436 -29.74 -30.07 -14.09
C PHE A 436 -28.73 -28.92 -14.08
N LEU A 437 -29.13 -27.72 -14.52
CA LEU A 437 -28.32 -26.51 -14.35
C LEU A 437 -28.01 -26.21 -12.88
N LYS A 438 -28.96 -26.49 -11.98
CA LYS A 438 -28.71 -26.34 -10.54
C LYS A 438 -27.62 -27.30 -10.05
N VAL A 439 -27.60 -28.55 -10.51
CA VAL A 439 -26.52 -29.49 -10.20
C VAL A 439 -25.19 -29.01 -10.79
N ALA A 440 -25.18 -28.52 -12.04
CA ALA A 440 -23.98 -27.97 -12.67
C ALA A 440 -23.46 -26.72 -11.93
N ASN A 441 -24.35 -25.85 -11.46
CA ASN A 441 -24.01 -24.70 -10.61
C ASN A 441 -23.35 -25.15 -9.31
N ASP A 442 -23.96 -26.10 -8.61
CA ASP A 442 -23.43 -26.57 -7.32
C ASP A 442 -22.10 -27.33 -7.51
N THR A 443 -21.90 -27.96 -8.67
CA THR A 443 -20.61 -28.55 -9.08
C THR A 443 -19.54 -27.49 -9.33
N ALA A 444 -19.90 -26.30 -9.81
CA ALA A 444 -18.94 -25.22 -10.07
C ALA A 444 -18.52 -24.47 -8.79
N VAL A 445 -19.31 -24.55 -7.72
CA VAL A 445 -19.01 -23.95 -6.41
C VAL A 445 -18.12 -24.86 -5.56
N ALA A 446 -18.29 -26.16 -5.68
CA ALA A 446 -17.51 -27.18 -4.97
C ALA A 446 -16.09 -27.29 -5.54
#